data_AF-A0A833DKK8-F1
#
_entry.id   AF-A0A833DKK8-F1
#
_cell.length_a   1.000
_cell.length_b   1.000
_cell.length_c   1.000
_cell.angle_alpha   90.00
_cell.angle_beta   90.00
_cell.angle_gamma   90.00
#
_symmetry.space_group_name_H-M   'P 1'
#
loop_
_entity.id
_entity.type
_entity.pdbx_description
1 polymer ?
#
loop_
_entity_poly.entity_id
_entity_poly.type
_entity_poly.pdbx_seq_one_letter_code
_entity_poly.pdbx_strand_id
1 'polypeptide(L)' 'ASAAESISREFIGQLTSLNIGDAVLVGQWVNLPAIIHIDEMKGKKIGSDQDAVGEWAVAKKFEEVGAKSLKGLTKRDF' A
#
# COMPACT_ATOMS: atom_id res chain seq x y z
N ALA A 1 -32.37 1.62 -10.66
CA ALA A 1 -32.15 0.46 -11.53
C ALA A 1 -30.72 -0.02 -11.29
N SER A 2 -30.56 -1.27 -10.84
CA SER A 2 -29.29 -1.78 -10.36
C SER A 2 -28.30 -1.92 -11.52
N ALA A 3 -27.16 -1.21 -11.48
CA ALA A 3 -26.08 -1.39 -12.46
C ALA A 3 -25.63 -2.87 -12.56
N ALA A 4 -25.84 -3.65 -11.49
CA ALA A 4 -25.60 -5.09 -11.44
C ALA A 4 -26.55 -5.92 -12.33
N GLU A 5 -27.77 -5.45 -12.62
CA GLU A 5 -28.72 -6.18 -13.48
C GLU A 5 -28.36 -6.09 -14.97
N SER A 6 -27.59 -5.06 -15.36
CA SER A 6 -27.12 -4.86 -16.74
C SER A 6 -25.88 -5.68 -17.08
N ILE A 7 -25.22 -6.29 -16.09
CA ILE A 7 -24.03 -7.12 -16.31
C ILE A 7 -24.47 -8.58 -16.53
N SER A 8 -23.95 -9.21 -17.59
CA SER A 8 -24.18 -10.64 -17.84
C SER A 8 -23.43 -11.49 -16.82
N ARG A 9 -24.01 -12.63 -16.42
CA ARG A 9 -23.37 -13.59 -15.49
C ARG A 9 -22.02 -14.10 -16.02
N GLU A 10 -21.86 -14.16 -17.34
CA GLU A 10 -20.62 -14.51 -18.01
C GLU A 10 -19.50 -13.49 -17.75
N PHE A 11 -19.85 -12.19 -17.63
CA PHE A 11 -18.88 -11.14 -17.34
C PHE A 11 -18.44 -11.15 -15.86
N ILE A 12 -19.36 -11.44 -14.94
CA ILE A 12 -19.04 -11.62 -13.50
C ILE A 12 -18.08 -12.81 -13.31
N GLY A 13 -18.28 -13.89 -14.07
CA GLY A 13 -17.42 -15.08 -14.02
C GLY A 13 -15.96 -14.82 -14.42
N GLN A 14 -15.68 -13.73 -15.15
CA GLN A 14 -14.32 -13.36 -15.57
C GLN A 14 -13.61 -12.39 -14.61
N LEU A 15 -14.31 -11.85 -13.61
CA LEU A 15 -13.72 -10.92 -12.63
C LEU A 15 -12.60 -11.56 -11.80
N THR A 16 -12.61 -12.89 -11.64
CA THR A 16 -11.55 -13.64 -10.94
C THR A 16 -10.23 -13.70 -11.73
N SER A 17 -10.25 -13.33 -13.01
CA SER A 17 -9.08 -13.31 -13.90
C SER A 17 -8.51 -11.91 -14.13
N LEU A 18 -9.06 -10.88 -13.49
CA LEU A 18 -8.56 -9.51 -13.64
C LEU A 18 -7.27 -9.30 -12.84
N ASN A 19 -6.33 -8.54 -13.39
CA ASN A 19 -5.10 -8.19 -12.69
C ASN A 19 -5.34 -7.09 -11.65
N ILE A 20 -4.38 -6.93 -10.74
CA ILE A 20 -4.37 -5.82 -9.79
C ILE A 20 -4.36 -4.50 -10.57
N GLY A 21 -5.30 -3.63 -10.25
CA GLY A 21 -5.47 -2.33 -10.92
C GLY A 21 -6.48 -2.35 -12.08
N ASP A 22 -6.87 -3.51 -12.59
CA ASP A 22 -7.93 -3.57 -13.61
C ASP A 22 -9.32 -3.53 -12.96
N ALA A 23 -10.31 -2.98 -13.67
CA ALA A 23 -11.71 -2.97 -13.23
C ALA A 23 -12.70 -2.97 -14.39
N VAL A 24 -13.91 -3.43 -14.11
CA VAL A 24 -15.06 -3.34 -14.99
C VAL A 24 -15.90 -2.13 -14.59
N LEU A 25 -16.06 -1.18 -15.50
CA LEU A 25 -16.84 0.03 -15.28
C LEU A 25 -18.20 -0.09 -15.98
N VAL A 26 -19.28 -0.01 -15.20
CA VAL A 26 -20.68 -0.10 -15.66
C VAL A 26 -21.59 0.86 -14.90
N GLY A 27 -22.78 1.12 -15.46
CA GLY A 27 -23.80 1.99 -14.88
C GLY A 27 -23.88 3.35 -15.56
N GLN A 28 -24.63 4.28 -14.97
CA GLN A 28 -24.96 5.57 -15.60
C GLN A 28 -23.78 6.54 -15.75
N TRP A 29 -22.61 6.18 -15.22
CA TRP A 29 -21.38 6.95 -15.32
C TRP A 29 -20.63 6.72 -16.64
N VAL A 30 -21.03 5.72 -17.42
CA VAL A 30 -20.45 5.38 -18.72
C VAL A 30 -21.54 5.07 -19.75
N ASN A 31 -21.30 5.48 -20.99
CA ASN A 31 -22.22 5.19 -22.11
C ASN A 31 -22.10 3.75 -22.63
N LEU A 32 -20.98 3.07 -22.35
CA LEU A 32 -20.74 1.68 -22.72
C LEU A 32 -19.96 1.00 -21.59
N PRO A 33 -20.31 -0.24 -21.20
CA PRO A 33 -19.49 -1.07 -20.33
C PRO A 33 -18.06 -1.20 -20.86
N ALA A 34 -17.06 -0.97 -20.01
CA ALA A 34 -15.66 -1.03 -20.40
C ALA A 34 -14.79 -1.69 -19.33
N ILE A 35 -13.73 -2.36 -19.76
CA ILE A 35 -12.63 -2.80 -18.89
C ILE A 35 -11.58 -1.68 -18.90
N ILE A 36 -11.20 -1.21 -17.73
CA ILE A 36 -10.27 -0.10 -17.55
C ILE A 36 -9.15 -0.48 -16.59
N HIS A 37 -8.00 0.17 -16.75
CA HIS A 37 -6.92 0.15 -15.75
C HIS A 37 -7.07 1.39 -14.86
N ILE A 38 -7.24 1.17 -13.56
CA ILE A 38 -7.35 2.22 -12.55
C ILE A 38 -5.94 2.72 -12.23
N ASP A 39 -5.74 4.04 -12.37
CA ASP A 39 -4.48 4.68 -12.02
C ASP A 39 -4.21 4.59 -10.51
N GLU A 40 -2.96 4.30 -10.15
CA GLU A 40 -2.55 4.17 -8.76
C GLU A 40 -2.59 5.53 -8.04
N MET A 41 -3.43 5.63 -7.02
CA MET A 41 -3.51 6.83 -6.17
C MET A 41 -2.29 6.97 -5.25
N LYS A 42 -1.24 7.64 -5.74
CA LYS A 42 0.01 7.93 -5.00
C LYS A 42 -0.17 8.81 -3.74
N GLY A 43 -1.36 9.37 -3.53
CA GLY A 43 -1.65 10.30 -2.44
C GLY A 43 -1.92 9.63 -1.09
N LYS A 44 -2.26 8.33 -1.05
CA LYS A 44 -2.59 7.65 0.20
C LYS A 44 -1.32 7.12 0.87
N LYS A 45 -0.70 7.95 1.71
CA LYS A 45 0.50 7.61 2.50
C LYS A 45 0.21 6.78 3.76
N ILE A 46 -1.05 6.51 4.08
CA ILE A 46 -1.46 5.86 5.33
C ILE A 46 -2.27 4.59 5.05
N GLY A 47 -1.88 3.49 5.70
CA GLY A 47 -2.52 2.18 5.57
C GLY A 47 -1.70 1.13 4.82
N SER A 48 -0.51 1.47 4.32
CA SER A 48 0.47 0.47 3.89
C SER A 48 1.14 -0.16 5.12
N ASP A 49 1.52 -1.43 5.03
CA ASP A 49 2.27 -2.13 6.08
C ASP A 49 3.49 -1.31 6.51
N GLN A 50 3.70 -1.20 7.82
CA GLN A 50 4.89 -0.53 8.35
C GLN A 50 6.12 -1.41 8.08
N ASP A 51 7.20 -0.79 7.59
CA ASP A 51 8.49 -1.45 7.44
C ASP A 51 9.16 -1.63 8.81
N ALA A 52 8.75 -2.67 9.54
CA ALA A 52 9.23 -2.95 10.88
C ALA A 52 10.76 -3.16 10.93
N VAL A 53 11.33 -3.75 9.89
CA VAL A 53 12.78 -4.04 9.83
C VAL A 53 13.60 -2.76 9.68
N GLY A 54 13.16 -1.83 8.83
CA GLY A 54 13.80 -0.52 8.70
C GLY A 54 13.72 0.29 9.98
N GLU A 55 12.56 0.34 10.62
CA GLU A 55 12.37 1.06 11.89
C GLU A 55 13.26 0.47 13.00
N TRP A 56 13.37 -0.86 13.11
CA TRP A 56 14.27 -1.50 14.07
C TRP A 56 15.75 -1.27 13.77
N ALA A 57 16.14 -1.25 12.50
CA ALA A 57 17.51 -0.94 12.10
C ALA A 57 17.90 0.50 12.48
N VAL A 58 16.97 1.45 12.34
CA VAL A 58 17.15 2.83 12.78
C VAL A 58 17.29 2.89 14.31
N ALA A 59 16.38 2.25 15.05
CA ALA A 59 16.43 2.20 16.52
C ALA A 59 17.76 1.62 17.03
N LYS A 60 18.27 0.55 16.42
CA LYS A 60 19.54 -0.06 16.78
C LYS A 60 20.73 0.87 16.55
N LYS A 61 20.74 1.65 15.46
CA LYS A 61 21.77 2.66 15.21
C LYS A 61 21.77 3.77 16.27
N PHE A 62 20.60 4.21 16.72
CA PHE A 62 20.48 5.19 17.80
C PHE A 62 21.01 4.64 19.12
N GLU A 63 20.70 3.39 19.46
CA GLU A 63 21.26 2.69 20.63
C GLU A 63 22.79 2.59 20.57
N GLU A 64 23.37 2.23 19.41
CA GLU A 64 24.83 2.12 19.24
C GLU A 64 25.54 3.48 19.38
N VAL A 65 24.93 4.55 18.88
CA VAL A 65 25.46 5.91 19.01
C VAL A 65 25.37 6.39 20.47
N GLY A 66 24.25 6.12 21.14
CA GLY A 66 24.07 6.40 22.57
C GLY A 66 25.10 5.65 23.43
N ALA A 67 25.31 4.36 23.17
CA ALA A 67 26.28 3.54 23.88
C ALA A 67 27.73 4.01 23.67
N LYS A 68 28.11 4.43 22.45
CA LYS A 68 29.45 5.00 22.19
C LYS A 68 29.66 6.34 22.89
N SER A 69 28.64 7.20 22.92
CA SER A 69 28.69 8.49 23.61
C SER A 69 28.91 8.32 25.11
N LEU A 70 28.21 7.36 25.73
CA LEU A 70 28.31 7.06 27.16
C LEU A 70 29.66 6.45 27.54
N LYS A 71 30.24 5.62 26.66
CA LYS A 71 31.57 5.02 26.82
C LYS A 71 32.73 6.03 26.69
N GLY A 72 32.50 7.13 25.98
CA GLY A 72 33.45 8.25 25.88
C GLY A 72 33.45 9.17 27.11
N LEU A 73 32.36 9.17 27.88
CA LEU A 73 32.24 9.94 29.13
C LEU A 73 32.89 9.21 30.32
N THR A 74 32.80 7.88 30.38
CA THR A 74 33.38 7.07 31.47
C THR A 74 34.88 6.83 31.37
N LYS A 75 35.54 7.26 30.29
CA LYS A 75 37.00 7.15 30.09
C LYS A 75 37.76 8.44 30.43
N ARG A 76 37.06 9.51 30.81
CA ARG A 76 37.66 10.67 31.46
C ARG A 76 37.48 10.48 32.96
N ASP A 77 38.55 10.67 33.71
CA ASP A 77 38.67 10.51 35.17
C ASP A 77 39.00 9.07 35.61
N PHE A 78 40.25 8.65 35.35
CA PHE A 78 41.23 8.12 36.32
C PHE A 78 42.64 8.15 35.70
#